data_AF-A0A0V8DLD2-F1
#
_entry.id   AF-A0A0V8DLD2-F1
#
_cell.length_a   1.000
_cell.length_b   1.000
_cell.length_c   1.000
_cell.angle_alpha   90.00
_cell.angle_beta   90.00
_cell.angle_gamma   90.00
#
_symmetry.space_group_name_H-M   'P 1'
#
loop_
_entity.id
_entity.type
_entity.pdbx_description
1 polymer ?
#
loop_
_entity_poly.entity_id
_entity_poly.type
_entity_poly.pdbx_seq_one_letter_code
_entity_poly.pdbx_strand_id
1 'polypeptide(L)'
;MVVVPKPKQIRSEKALKSAVKYILNPDKTDEQVLTSGYHISNLNYADVEMNYTRILARKMVGRQKKQVLAHHLVQSFRPEDGLSAEEIHQIGREWIEELTGGSHEYIIATHVDKNHIHNVRPDRVLSQVV
;
A
#
# COMPACT_ATOMS: atom_id res chain seq x y z
N MET A 1 -1.62 -20.91 5.11
CA MET A 1 -0.25 -20.38 5.37
C MET A 1 -0.08 -19.09 4.61
N VAL A 2 0.11 -17.99 5.34
CA VAL A 2 0.34 -16.67 4.75
C VAL A 2 1.78 -16.56 4.24
N VAL A 3 1.97 -16.11 3.00
CA VAL A 3 3.30 -15.86 2.43
C VAL A 3 3.51 -14.36 2.27
N VAL A 4 4.57 -13.83 2.88
CA VAL A 4 4.97 -12.43 2.78
C VAL A 4 6.34 -12.34 2.10
N PRO A 5 6.41 -12.11 0.78
CA PRO A 5 7.66 -11.88 0.08
C PRO A 5 8.38 -10.60 0.57
N LYS A 6 9.67 -10.48 0.25
CA LYS A 6 10.45 -9.28 0.57
C LYS A 6 9.81 -8.03 -0.07
N PRO A 7 9.64 -6.93 0.68
CA PRO A 7 9.11 -5.68 0.13
C PRO A 7 9.94 -5.17 -1.05
N LYS A 8 9.25 -4.69 -2.09
CA LYS A 8 9.88 -4.06 -3.26
C LYS A 8 9.97 -2.55 -3.09
N GLN A 9 11.16 -2.01 -3.16
CA GLN A 9 11.35 -0.56 -3.06
C GLN A 9 10.91 0.17 -4.33
N ILE A 10 10.09 1.19 -4.15
CA ILE A 10 9.75 2.20 -5.16
C ILE A 10 10.67 3.38 -4.92
N ARG A 11 11.31 3.90 -5.97
CA ARG A 11 12.32 4.97 -5.87
C ARG A 11 12.08 6.15 -6.83
N SER A 12 11.01 6.13 -7.62
CA SER A 12 10.65 7.21 -8.54
C SER A 12 9.15 7.50 -8.51
N GLU A 13 8.77 8.74 -8.81
CA GLU A 13 7.36 9.17 -8.82
C GLU A 13 6.56 8.45 -9.90
N LYS A 14 7.17 8.20 -11.07
CA LYS A 14 6.58 7.36 -12.12
C LYS A 14 6.26 5.96 -11.61
N ALA A 15 7.19 5.32 -10.89
CA ALA A 15 6.97 3.98 -10.35
C ALA A 15 5.91 3.99 -9.23
N LEU A 16 5.84 5.05 -8.43
CA LEU A 16 4.77 5.22 -7.43
C LEU A 16 3.40 5.31 -8.09
N LYS A 17 3.25 6.19 -9.09
CA LYS A 17 2.00 6.33 -9.84
C LYS A 17 1.56 5.02 -10.50
N SER A 18 2.50 4.30 -11.12
CA SER A 18 2.22 2.98 -11.69
C SER A 18 1.78 1.97 -10.63
N ALA A 19 2.37 2.01 -9.44
CA ALA A 19 1.97 1.13 -8.34
C ALA A 19 0.55 1.47 -7.87
N VAL A 20 0.25 2.73 -7.54
CA VAL A 20 -1.09 3.17 -7.09
C VAL A 20 -2.17 2.73 -8.09
N LYS A 21 -1.95 2.99 -9.40
CA LYS A 21 -2.87 2.57 -10.46
C LYS A 21 -3.07 1.04 -10.52
N TYR A 22 -2.00 0.27 -10.33
CA TYR A 22 -2.08 -1.19 -10.37
C TYR A 22 -2.84 -1.75 -9.16
N ILE A 23 -2.59 -1.21 -7.97
CA ILE A 23 -3.21 -1.67 -6.73
C ILE A 23 -4.69 -1.36 -6.70
N LEU A 24 -5.09 -0.15 -7.09
CA LEU A 24 -6.48 0.29 -7.03
C LEU A 24 -7.26 -0.06 -8.30
N ASN A 25 -6.79 -1.02 -9.09
CA ASN A 25 -7.48 -1.37 -10.32
C ASN A 25 -8.88 -1.94 -9.99
N PRO A 26 -9.99 -1.29 -10.41
CA PRO A 26 -11.35 -1.71 -10.07
C PRO A 26 -11.67 -3.13 -10.53
N ASP A 27 -11.12 -3.57 -11.67
CA ASP A 27 -11.30 -4.93 -12.21
C ASP A 27 -10.74 -6.01 -11.26
N LYS A 28 -9.86 -5.61 -10.33
CA LYS A 28 -9.19 -6.49 -9.38
C LYS A 28 -9.71 -6.37 -7.98
N THR A 29 -10.36 -5.27 -7.63
CA THR A 29 -10.62 -4.87 -6.24
C THR A 29 -12.11 -4.76 -5.93
N ASP A 30 -12.95 -5.52 -6.65
CA ASP A 30 -14.41 -5.45 -6.54
C ASP A 30 -14.91 -4.00 -6.67
N GLU A 31 -14.62 -3.38 -7.82
CA GLU A 31 -14.96 -1.96 -8.08
C GLU A 31 -14.41 -0.97 -7.04
N GLN A 32 -13.29 -1.34 -6.40
CA GLN A 32 -12.61 -0.61 -5.29
C GLN A 32 -13.28 -0.74 -3.91
N VAL A 33 -14.29 -1.60 -3.75
CA VAL A 33 -14.87 -1.94 -2.42
C VAL A 33 -13.79 -2.49 -1.48
N LEU A 34 -12.89 -3.33 -2.01
CA LEU A 34 -11.81 -3.94 -1.24
C LEU A 34 -10.53 -3.09 -1.23
N THR A 35 -10.68 -1.77 -1.09
CA THR A 35 -9.57 -0.83 -0.96
C THR A 35 -9.70 0.03 0.29
N SER A 36 -8.57 0.39 0.90
CA SER A 36 -8.52 1.30 2.04
C SER A 36 -7.24 2.13 2.00
N GLY A 37 -7.20 3.21 2.76
CA GLY A 37 -6.00 4.01 2.94
C GLY A 37 -5.99 4.73 4.28
N TYR A 38 -4.82 5.21 4.65
CA TYR A 38 -4.58 5.92 5.90
C TYR A 38 -3.76 7.17 5.61
N HIS A 39 -4.22 8.32 6.15
CA HIS A 39 -3.71 9.66 5.80
C HIS A 39 -3.69 9.92 4.28
N ILE A 40 -4.68 9.39 3.56
CA ILE A 40 -4.91 9.63 2.14
C ILE A 40 -6.39 10.01 1.98
N SER A 41 -6.63 11.18 1.41
CA SER A 41 -7.98 11.73 1.27
C SER A 41 -8.72 11.09 0.09
N ASN A 42 -8.01 10.83 -1.01
CA ASN A 42 -8.54 10.15 -2.17
C ASN A 42 -7.54 9.10 -2.67
N LEU A 43 -7.92 7.83 -2.56
CA LEU A 43 -7.06 6.71 -2.92
C LEU A 43 -6.53 6.81 -4.37
N ASN A 44 -7.38 7.25 -5.31
CA ASN A 44 -6.99 7.37 -6.73
C ASN A 44 -5.97 8.50 -6.99
N TYR A 45 -5.73 9.37 -6.01
CA TYR A 45 -4.70 10.42 -6.04
C TYR A 45 -3.61 10.21 -4.98
N ALA A 46 -3.50 9.00 -4.42
CA ALA A 46 -2.52 8.70 -3.36
C ALA A 46 -1.07 9.01 -3.78
N ASP A 47 -0.69 8.80 -5.04
CA ASP A 47 0.65 9.14 -5.50
C ASP A 47 0.93 10.64 -5.42
N VAL A 48 -0.08 11.48 -5.68
CA VAL A 48 0.01 12.94 -5.58
C VAL A 48 0.07 13.37 -4.12
N GLU A 49 -0.85 12.90 -3.27
CA GLU A 49 -0.89 13.23 -1.84
C GLU A 49 0.43 12.83 -1.14
N MET A 50 0.88 11.59 -1.33
CA MET A 50 2.14 11.11 -0.75
C MET A 50 3.39 11.81 -1.32
N ASN A 51 3.31 12.40 -2.53
CA ASN A 51 4.36 13.26 -3.05
C ASN A 51 4.34 14.64 -2.39
N TYR A 52 3.14 15.18 -2.16
CA TYR A 52 2.95 16.47 -1.52
C TYR A 52 3.45 16.46 -0.06
N THR A 53 3.03 15.48 0.74
CA THR A 53 3.51 15.31 2.12
C THR A 53 5.04 15.21 2.18
N ARG A 54 5.65 14.44 1.26
CA ARG A 54 7.12 14.35 1.14
C ARG A 54 7.77 15.69 0.83
N ILE A 55 7.20 16.48 -0.08
CA ILE A 55 7.74 17.81 -0.44
C ILE A 55 7.68 18.74 0.77
N LEU A 56 6.58 18.75 1.51
CA LEU A 56 6.43 19.54 2.73
C LEU A 56 7.46 19.13 3.80
N ALA A 57 7.59 17.83 4.07
CA ALA A 57 8.58 17.32 5.02
C ALA A 57 10.01 17.77 4.63
N ARG A 58 10.38 17.66 3.36
CA ARG A 58 11.70 18.12 2.86
C ARG A 58 11.93 19.61 3.03
N LYS A 59 10.88 20.44 2.93
CA LYS A 59 10.99 21.88 3.18
C LYS A 59 11.20 22.18 4.66
N MET A 60 10.60 21.39 5.55
CA MET A 60 10.68 21.59 7.00
C MET A 60 12.00 21.07 7.60
N VAL A 61 12.46 19.88 7.19
CA VAL A 61 13.61 19.21 7.83
C VAL A 61 14.83 19.04 6.92
N GLY A 62 14.74 19.51 5.68
CA GLY A 62 15.81 19.39 4.69
C GLY A 62 15.79 18.09 3.88
N ARG A 63 16.74 17.97 2.94
CA ARG A 63 16.85 16.81 2.03
C ARG A 63 17.58 15.65 2.71
N GLN A 64 16.94 14.49 2.73
CA GLN A 64 17.55 13.20 3.07
C GLN A 64 18.25 12.58 1.84
N LYS A 65 19.45 12.00 1.98
CA LYS A 65 20.18 11.32 0.87
C LYS A 65 19.51 9.99 0.51
N LYS A 66 19.48 9.65 -0.80
CA LYS A 66 18.94 8.40 -1.39
C LYS A 66 17.61 7.91 -0.77
N GLN A 67 16.52 8.62 -1.00
CA GLN A 67 15.21 8.21 -0.47
C GLN A 67 14.57 7.08 -1.27
N VAL A 68 14.32 5.97 -0.59
CA VAL A 68 13.21 5.09 -0.96
C VAL A 68 11.94 5.93 -0.85
N LEU A 69 11.16 5.90 -1.92
CA LEU A 69 9.89 6.55 -2.01
C LEU A 69 8.84 5.69 -1.30
N ALA A 70 8.73 4.40 -1.65
CA ALA A 70 7.78 3.42 -1.10
C ALA A 70 8.35 2.00 -0.97
N HIS A 71 7.61 1.09 -0.37
CA HIS A 71 7.94 -0.33 -0.20
C HIS A 71 6.76 -1.23 -0.54
N HIS A 72 6.51 -1.60 -1.78
CA HIS A 72 5.37 -2.43 -2.13
C HIS A 72 5.43 -3.80 -1.40
N LEU A 73 4.37 -4.17 -0.66
CA LEU A 73 4.24 -5.40 0.12
C LEU A 73 3.11 -6.25 -0.43
N VAL A 74 3.32 -7.56 -0.47
CA VAL A 74 2.29 -8.51 -0.89
C VAL A 74 2.08 -9.48 0.25
N GLN A 75 0.83 -9.85 0.50
CA GLN A 75 0.47 -10.87 1.47
C GLN A 75 -0.48 -11.86 0.78
N SER A 76 0.02 -13.07 0.52
CA SER A 76 -0.72 -14.09 -0.23
C SER A 76 -1.38 -15.08 0.73
N PHE A 77 -2.65 -15.38 0.47
CA PHE A 77 -3.44 -16.38 1.17
C PHE A 77 -3.67 -17.57 0.25
N ARG A 78 -3.77 -18.76 0.83
CA ARG A 78 -4.02 -19.99 0.09
C ARG A 78 -5.52 -20.27 0.08
N PRO A 79 -6.08 -20.86 -0.99
CA PRO A 79 -7.51 -21.21 -1.03
C PRO A 79 -7.94 -22.10 0.15
N GLU A 80 -7.06 -23.01 0.60
CA GLU A 80 -7.28 -23.87 1.76
C GLU A 80 -7.39 -23.13 3.10
N ASP A 81 -7.04 -21.84 3.17
CA ASP A 81 -7.22 -21.03 4.38
C ASP A 81 -8.70 -20.70 4.66
N GLY A 82 -9.60 -20.82 3.66
CA GLY A 82 -11.05 -20.72 3.86
C GLY A 82 -11.57 -19.33 4.24
N LEU A 83 -10.79 -18.27 3.98
CA LEU A 83 -11.10 -16.88 4.33
C LEU A 83 -11.84 -16.15 3.22
N SER A 84 -12.77 -15.26 3.59
CA SER A 84 -13.44 -14.35 2.66
C SER A 84 -12.49 -13.22 2.20
N ALA A 85 -12.86 -12.53 1.12
CA ALA A 85 -12.09 -11.39 0.62
C ALA A 85 -12.04 -10.22 1.63
N GLU A 86 -13.12 -10.02 2.37
CA GLU A 86 -13.27 -9.03 3.43
C GLU A 86 -12.43 -9.40 4.65
N GLU A 87 -12.42 -10.66 5.06
CA GLU A 87 -11.55 -11.15 6.15
C GLU A 87 -10.07 -10.96 5.78
N ILE A 88 -9.71 -11.32 4.55
CA ILE A 88 -8.37 -11.10 4.01
C ILE A 88 -8.01 -9.61 4.00
N HIS A 89 -8.95 -8.74 3.60
CA HIS A 89 -8.76 -7.29 3.63
C HIS A 89 -8.52 -6.81 5.06
N GLN A 90 -9.34 -7.28 6.02
CA GLN A 90 -9.27 -6.89 7.43
C GLN A 90 -7.97 -7.30 8.09
N ILE A 91 -7.58 -8.58 7.97
CA ILE A 91 -6.25 -9.08 8.39
C ILE A 91 -5.17 -8.18 7.82
N GLY A 92 -5.40 -7.72 6.61
CA GLY A 92 -4.48 -6.84 5.97
C GLY A 92 -4.33 -5.47 6.58
N ARG A 93 -5.46 -4.82 6.88
CA ARG A 93 -5.46 -3.51 7.56
C ARG A 93 -4.75 -3.60 8.91
N GLU A 94 -5.09 -4.63 9.70
CA GLU A 94 -4.48 -4.86 11.01
C GLU A 94 -2.95 -5.03 10.90
N TRP A 95 -2.50 -5.85 9.95
CA TRP A 95 -1.06 -6.07 9.76
C TRP A 95 -0.30 -4.80 9.39
N ILE A 96 -0.88 -3.92 8.55
CA ILE A 96 -0.19 -2.69 8.18
C ILE A 96 -0.23 -1.62 9.28
N GLU A 97 -1.31 -1.57 10.04
CA GLU A 97 -1.41 -0.70 11.23
C GLU A 97 -0.37 -1.10 12.28
N GLU A 98 -0.21 -2.39 12.56
CA GLU A 98 0.82 -2.90 13.47
C GLU A 98 2.23 -2.60 12.94
N LEU A 99 2.49 -2.84 11.65
CA LEU A 99 3.79 -2.61 11.03
C LEU A 99 4.20 -1.14 11.03
N THR A 100 3.26 -0.23 10.83
CA THR A 100 3.54 1.21 10.70
C THR A 100 3.41 1.98 12.00
N GLY A 101 2.69 1.44 13.00
CA GLY A 101 2.37 2.16 14.23
C GLY A 101 1.67 3.50 13.99
N GLY A 102 0.92 3.63 12.88
CA GLY A 102 0.23 4.87 12.50
C GLY A 102 1.14 6.00 12.00
N SER A 103 2.43 5.75 11.77
CA SER A 103 3.40 6.80 11.39
C SER A 103 3.59 6.96 9.87
N HIS A 104 2.85 6.22 9.06
CA HIS A 104 3.04 6.15 7.60
C HIS A 104 1.72 6.31 6.85
N GLU A 105 1.73 7.08 5.75
CA GLU A 105 0.61 7.06 4.80
C GLU A 105 0.67 5.77 3.98
N TYR A 106 -0.48 5.10 3.80
CA TYR A 106 -0.55 3.89 2.99
C TYR A 106 -1.88 3.79 2.24
N ILE A 107 -1.87 2.92 1.23
CA ILE A 107 -3.09 2.36 0.65
C ILE A 107 -2.95 0.83 0.63
N ILE A 108 -4.08 0.13 0.66
CA ILE A 108 -4.17 -1.33 0.67
C ILE A 108 -5.29 -1.74 -0.28
N ALA A 109 -5.09 -2.84 -1.00
CA ALA A 109 -6.14 -3.47 -1.79
C ALA A 109 -6.10 -5.00 -1.64
N THR A 110 -7.27 -5.62 -1.74
CA THR A 110 -7.40 -7.06 -1.93
C THR A 110 -7.72 -7.33 -3.39
N HIS A 111 -6.87 -8.11 -4.06
CA HIS A 111 -7.06 -8.51 -5.46
C HIS A 111 -7.81 -9.85 -5.52
N VAL A 112 -8.97 -9.85 -6.18
CA VAL A 112 -9.88 -10.99 -6.35
C VAL A 112 -9.99 -11.46 -7.81
N ASP A 113 -9.25 -10.85 -8.74
CA ASP A 113 -9.29 -11.15 -10.18
C ASP A 113 -8.66 -12.50 -10.58
N LYS A 114 -8.13 -13.26 -9.62
CA LYS A 114 -7.38 -14.49 -9.87
C LYS A 114 -7.93 -15.64 -9.04
N ASN A 115 -7.61 -16.87 -9.47
CA ASN A 115 -7.94 -18.11 -8.74
C ASN A 115 -7.39 -18.17 -7.30
N HIS A 116 -6.48 -17.27 -6.94
CA HIS A 116 -6.00 -17.10 -5.59
C HIS A 116 -6.22 -15.65 -5.15
N ILE A 117 -6.91 -15.48 -4.03
CA ILE A 117 -7.11 -14.16 -3.40
C ILE A 117 -5.78 -13.74 -2.78
N HIS A 118 -5.34 -12.52 -3.09
CA HIS A 118 -4.11 -11.97 -2.55
C HIS A 118 -4.34 -10.54 -2.07
N ASN A 119 -3.79 -10.19 -0.91
CA ASN A 119 -3.59 -8.80 -0.56
C ASN A 119 -2.46 -8.25 -1.43
N VAL A 120 -2.78 -7.26 -2.24
CA VAL A 120 -1.81 -6.53 -3.04
C VAL A 120 -1.72 -5.12 -2.49
N ARG A 121 -0.64 -4.83 -1.76
CA ARG A 121 -0.39 -3.51 -1.20
C ARG A 121 0.78 -2.86 -1.91
N PRO A 122 0.68 -1.59 -2.34
CA PRO A 122 1.82 -0.74 -2.34
C PRO A 122 2.00 -0.35 -0.89
N ASP A 123 2.73 -1.15 -0.14
CA ASP A 123 3.28 -0.54 1.03
C ASP A 123 4.22 0.60 0.63
N ARG A 124 4.24 1.59 1.49
CA ARG A 124 5.11 2.73 1.39
C ARG A 124 5.57 2.92 2.81
N VAL A 125 6.80 2.46 3.11
CA VAL A 125 7.60 3.19 4.09
C VAL A 125 7.80 4.57 3.46
N LEU A 126 6.88 5.49 3.74
CA LEU A 126 7.25 6.89 3.81
C LEU A 126 8.28 7.00 4.91
N SER A 127 9.43 7.58 4.56
CA SER A 127 10.40 8.10 5.49
C SER A 127 9.69 8.56 6.75
N GLN A 128 10.10 8.01 7.91
CA GLN A 128 9.78 8.52 9.24
C GLN A 128 9.29 9.96 9.10
N VAL A 129 7.99 10.16 9.31
CA VAL A 129 7.54 11.49 9.70
C VAL A 129 8.41 11.79 10.90
N VAL A 130 9.24 12.80 10.70
CA VAL A 130 10.43 13.11 11.48
C VAL A 130 10.10 13.19 12.96
#